data_AF-L7PAA7-F1
#
_entry.id   AF-L7PAA7-F1
#
_cell.length_a   1.000
_cell.length_b   1.000
_cell.length_c   1.000
_cell.angle_alpha   90.00
_cell.angle_beta   90.00
_cell.angle_gamma   90.00
#
_symmetry.space_group_name_H-M   'P 1'
#
loop_
_entity.id
_entity.type
_entity.pdbx_description
1 polymer ?
#
loop_
_entity_poly.entity_id
_entity_poly.type
_entity_poly.pdbx_seq_one_letter_code
_entity_poly.pdbx_strand_id
1 'polypeptide(L)'
;GWMFPQFSFGIREERMAQVVEEARAEGAELVVLLSHNGFDTDRRMASRVPGIDVILTGHTHDAIPAPVMVGKTMLIASGSNGKFVTRLDLDVSGGEVKGFRHKLIPIFSDVIAPDPEMAAKIDEVRAPYEAEMAEVLGRTDSLLYRRGNFNGTFDDMLCQAMIEEREADIALSPGFRWGPTLLPGQEITREDVFNGTSMTYPAVYRSTMSGEMLKIILEDVADNLFNPDPYYQHGGDMK
;
A
#
# COMPACT_ATOMS: atom_id res chain seq x y z
N GLY A 1 1.46 25.48 -12.34
CA GLY A 1 2.64 24.85 -12.95
C GLY A 1 3.04 23.68 -12.08
N TRP A 2 3.46 22.56 -12.67
CA TRP A 2 3.93 21.39 -11.90
C TRP A 2 5.13 21.81 -11.03
N MET A 3 5.11 21.46 -9.73
CA MET A 3 6.16 21.89 -8.79
C MET A 3 7.54 21.28 -9.08
N PHE A 4 7.62 20.24 -9.93
CA PHE A 4 8.87 19.56 -10.28
C PHE A 4 8.93 19.12 -11.76
N PRO A 5 9.08 20.05 -12.71
CA PRO A 5 9.01 19.73 -14.15
C PRO A 5 10.14 18.82 -14.66
N GLN A 6 11.19 18.61 -13.86
CA GLN A 6 12.33 17.75 -14.22
C GLN A 6 12.16 16.30 -13.75
N PHE A 7 11.20 16.03 -12.85
CA PHE A 7 10.96 14.68 -12.38
C PHE A 7 9.89 14.00 -13.24
N SER A 8 10.15 12.74 -13.57
CA SER A 8 9.23 11.87 -14.28
C SER A 8 9.29 10.50 -13.61
N PHE A 9 8.15 10.08 -13.07
CA PHE A 9 7.95 8.79 -12.43
C PHE A 9 6.96 8.02 -13.28
N GLY A 10 7.45 6.97 -13.94
CA GLY A 10 6.66 6.09 -14.80
C GLY A 10 7.43 4.80 -15.01
N ILE A 11 6.73 3.76 -15.46
CA ILE A 11 7.35 2.47 -15.73
C ILE A 11 8.31 2.61 -16.93
N ARG A 12 9.59 2.31 -16.70
CA ARG A 12 10.66 2.37 -17.71
C ARG A 12 11.28 0.99 -17.89
N GLU A 13 10.54 0.11 -18.55
CA GLU A 13 10.92 -1.30 -18.75
C GLU A 13 12.32 -1.44 -19.39
N GLU A 14 12.60 -0.70 -20.46
CA GLU A 14 13.92 -0.73 -21.12
C GLU A 14 15.05 -0.28 -20.20
N ARG A 15 14.83 0.77 -19.39
CA ARG A 15 15.83 1.23 -18.42
C ARG A 15 16.02 0.20 -17.31
N MET A 16 14.96 -0.47 -16.86
CA MET A 16 15.06 -1.53 -15.87
C MET A 16 15.93 -2.68 -16.41
N ALA A 17 15.70 -3.12 -17.65
CA ALA A 17 16.54 -4.14 -18.28
C ALA A 17 18.01 -3.74 -18.33
N GLN A 18 18.32 -2.51 -18.74
CA GLN A 18 19.69 -1.98 -18.75
C GLN A 18 20.32 -1.99 -17.35
N VAL A 19 19.60 -1.57 -16.32
CA VAL A 19 20.13 -1.55 -14.94
C VAL A 19 20.40 -2.97 -14.43
N VAL A 20 19.55 -3.94 -14.78
CA VAL A 20 19.77 -5.35 -14.44
C VAL A 20 21.01 -5.89 -15.15
N GLU A 21 21.18 -5.59 -16.44
CA GLU A 21 22.38 -5.96 -17.20
C GLU A 21 23.64 -5.29 -16.65
N GLU A 22 23.60 -4.01 -16.32
CA GLU A 22 24.68 -3.24 -15.68
C GLU A 22 25.11 -3.92 -14.37
N ALA A 23 24.16 -4.23 -13.48
CA ALA A 23 24.45 -4.90 -12.21
C ALA A 23 25.10 -6.29 -12.40
N ARG A 24 24.62 -7.07 -13.37
CA ARG A 24 25.22 -8.38 -13.71
C ARG A 24 26.61 -8.24 -14.30
N ALA A 25 26.84 -7.26 -15.18
CA ALA A 25 28.14 -6.98 -15.77
C ALA A 25 29.18 -6.54 -14.73
N GLU A 26 28.73 -5.88 -13.65
CA GLU A 26 29.55 -5.54 -12.48
C GLU A 26 29.83 -6.74 -11.55
N GLY A 27 29.28 -7.92 -11.86
CA GLY A 27 29.55 -9.17 -11.15
C GLY A 27 28.47 -9.59 -10.15
N ALA A 28 27.28 -8.97 -10.15
CA ALA A 28 26.20 -9.40 -9.27
C ALA A 28 25.74 -10.85 -9.58
N GLU A 29 25.88 -11.74 -8.59
CA GLU A 29 25.38 -13.12 -8.67
C GLU A 29 23.90 -13.24 -8.32
N LEU A 30 23.31 -12.23 -7.69
CA LEU A 30 21.88 -12.12 -7.37
C LEU A 30 21.41 -10.69 -7.63
N VAL A 31 20.27 -10.50 -8.27
CA VAL A 31 19.61 -9.20 -8.46
C VAL A 31 18.26 -9.19 -7.77
N VAL A 32 18.13 -8.31 -6.76
CA VAL A 32 16.91 -8.09 -5.99
C VAL A 32 16.36 -6.70 -6.33
N LEU A 33 15.13 -6.66 -6.84
CA LEU A 33 14.39 -5.42 -7.06
C LEU A 33 13.53 -5.11 -5.83
N LEU A 34 13.90 -4.05 -5.09
CA LEU A 34 13.03 -3.46 -4.08
C LEU A 34 12.05 -2.50 -4.76
N SER A 35 10.80 -2.92 -4.92
CA SER A 35 9.82 -2.23 -5.76
C SER A 35 8.69 -1.60 -4.95
N HIS A 36 8.19 -0.48 -5.47
CA HIS A 36 6.94 0.14 -5.04
C HIS A 36 5.98 0.36 -6.22
N ASN A 37 6.08 -0.44 -7.29
CA ASN A 37 5.21 -0.33 -8.46
C ASN A 37 3.80 -0.91 -8.21
N GLY A 38 3.68 -1.82 -7.24
CA GLY A 38 2.48 -2.63 -7.03
C GLY A 38 2.61 -4.03 -7.64
N PHE A 39 1.93 -4.99 -7.02
CA PHE A 39 2.14 -6.40 -7.29
C PHE A 39 1.95 -6.80 -8.77
N ASP A 40 0.83 -6.40 -9.38
CA ASP A 40 0.53 -6.81 -10.76
C ASP A 40 1.45 -6.15 -11.79
N THR A 41 1.85 -4.91 -11.53
CA THR A 41 2.88 -4.20 -12.31
C THR A 41 4.23 -4.91 -12.20
N ASP A 42 4.64 -5.30 -11.01
CA ASP A 42 5.87 -6.06 -10.78
C ASP A 42 5.81 -7.47 -11.39
N ARG A 43 4.65 -8.13 -11.36
CA ARG A 43 4.42 -9.43 -12.01
C ARG A 43 4.62 -9.31 -13.51
N ARG A 44 4.11 -8.23 -14.11
CA ARG A 44 4.35 -7.93 -15.52
C ARG A 44 5.80 -7.59 -15.80
N MET A 45 6.44 -6.76 -14.97
CA MET A 45 7.88 -6.43 -15.05
C MET A 45 8.74 -7.70 -15.05
N ALA A 46 8.50 -8.62 -14.12
CA ALA A 46 9.21 -9.90 -14.03
C ALA A 46 9.10 -10.76 -15.29
N SER A 47 7.96 -10.69 -16.00
CA SER A 47 7.76 -11.44 -17.25
C SER A 47 8.47 -10.82 -18.46
N ARG A 48 8.91 -9.56 -18.35
CA ARG A 48 9.46 -8.76 -19.44
C ARG A 48 10.95 -8.47 -19.29
N VAL A 49 11.42 -8.33 -18.05
CA VAL A 49 12.81 -8.03 -17.74
C VAL A 49 13.51 -9.27 -17.17
N PRO A 50 14.31 -9.99 -17.99
CA PRO A 50 15.08 -11.12 -17.51
C PRO A 50 16.21 -10.66 -16.56
N GLY A 51 16.69 -11.58 -15.73
CA GLY A 51 17.86 -11.36 -14.87
C GLY A 51 17.55 -10.86 -13.46
N ILE A 52 16.30 -10.49 -13.17
CA ILE A 52 15.81 -10.22 -11.81
C ILE A 52 15.50 -11.56 -11.12
N ASP A 53 16.09 -11.82 -9.96
CA ASP A 53 15.84 -13.07 -9.21
C ASP A 53 14.71 -12.92 -8.19
N VAL A 54 14.63 -11.76 -7.53
CA VAL A 54 13.63 -11.47 -6.49
C VAL A 54 13.07 -10.08 -6.71
N ILE A 55 11.76 -9.94 -6.59
CA ILE A 55 11.08 -8.65 -6.44
C ILE A 55 10.43 -8.61 -5.06
N LEU A 56 10.85 -7.66 -4.23
CA LEU A 56 10.19 -7.30 -2.98
C LEU A 56 9.17 -6.21 -3.30
N THR A 57 7.90 -6.57 -3.40
CA THR A 57 6.83 -5.69 -3.91
C THR A 57 6.09 -4.99 -2.78
N GLY A 58 5.88 -3.68 -2.96
CA GLY A 58 5.10 -2.81 -2.07
C GLY A 58 3.83 -2.28 -2.74
N HIS A 59 3.37 -1.11 -2.30
CA HIS A 59 2.23 -0.34 -2.84
C HIS A 59 0.83 -0.98 -2.71
N THR A 60 0.63 -2.21 -3.16
CA THR A 60 -0.69 -2.86 -3.19
C THR A 60 -1.09 -3.51 -1.86
N HIS A 61 -0.16 -3.54 -0.88
CA HIS A 61 -0.41 -4.03 0.48
C HIS A 61 -0.79 -5.52 0.55
N ASP A 62 -0.41 -6.31 -0.46
CA ASP A 62 -0.67 -7.74 -0.49
C ASP A 62 0.21 -8.49 0.51
N ALA A 63 -0.37 -9.47 1.19
CA ALA A 63 0.34 -10.37 2.09
C ALA A 63 0.20 -11.79 1.52
N ILE A 64 1.25 -12.28 0.86
CA ILE A 64 1.20 -13.57 0.18
C ILE A 64 2.00 -14.59 0.98
N PRO A 65 1.41 -15.73 1.37
CA PRO A 65 2.05 -16.68 2.27
C PRO A 65 3.25 -17.41 1.65
N ALA A 66 3.36 -17.43 0.31
CA ALA A 66 4.45 -18.03 -0.43
C ALA A 66 4.87 -17.16 -1.62
N PRO A 67 6.13 -17.23 -2.09
CA PRO A 67 6.57 -16.47 -3.26
C PRO A 67 5.76 -16.82 -4.49
N VAL A 68 5.37 -15.81 -5.27
CA VAL A 68 4.76 -16.01 -6.59
C VAL A 68 5.88 -16.08 -7.61
N MET A 69 5.93 -17.16 -8.39
CA MET A 69 6.97 -17.35 -9.40
C MET A 69 6.52 -16.82 -10.76
N VAL A 70 7.35 -15.96 -11.37
CA VAL A 70 7.24 -15.59 -12.79
C VAL A 70 8.53 -16.05 -13.47
N GLY A 71 8.46 -17.18 -14.17
CA GLY A 71 9.67 -17.85 -14.66
C GLY A 71 10.59 -18.23 -13.48
N LYS A 72 11.80 -17.66 -13.43
CA LYS A 72 12.75 -17.84 -12.33
C LYS A 72 12.65 -16.76 -11.25
N THR A 73 11.88 -15.69 -11.46
CA THR A 73 11.80 -14.56 -10.55
C THR A 73 10.77 -14.82 -9.44
N MET A 74 11.16 -14.61 -8.19
CA MET A 74 10.30 -14.68 -7.01
C MET A 74 9.69 -13.31 -6.71
N LEU A 75 8.37 -13.22 -6.60
CA LEU A 75 7.67 -12.03 -6.10
C LEU A 75 7.25 -12.24 -4.65
N ILE A 76 7.60 -11.29 -3.80
CA ILE A 76 7.43 -11.35 -2.35
C ILE A 76 6.65 -10.13 -1.87
N ALA A 77 5.49 -10.35 -1.27
CA ALA A 77 4.63 -9.29 -0.73
C ALA A 77 4.39 -9.49 0.77
N SER A 78 4.78 -8.49 1.58
CA SER A 78 4.84 -8.60 3.05
C SER A 78 3.67 -7.91 3.77
N GLY A 79 2.58 -7.60 3.06
CA GLY A 79 1.44 -6.89 3.59
C GLY A 79 1.71 -5.40 3.83
N SER A 80 1.14 -4.88 4.91
CA SER A 80 1.19 -3.46 5.28
C SER A 80 1.09 -3.29 6.79
N ASN A 81 1.24 -2.05 7.27
CA ASN A 81 1.05 -1.65 8.67
C ASN A 81 1.92 -2.45 9.67
N GLY A 82 3.09 -2.93 9.24
CA GLY A 82 3.95 -3.76 10.06
C GLY A 82 3.31 -5.08 10.52
N LYS A 83 2.25 -5.56 9.86
CA LYS A 83 1.56 -6.80 10.25
C LYS A 83 2.43 -8.05 10.06
N PHE A 84 3.37 -7.98 9.12
CA PHE A 84 4.27 -9.10 8.83
C PHE A 84 5.69 -8.63 8.52
N VAL A 85 6.66 -9.50 8.78
CA VAL A 85 8.02 -9.43 8.25
C VAL A 85 8.27 -10.67 7.41
N THR A 86 8.69 -10.50 6.16
CA THR A 86 9.12 -11.63 5.35
C THR A 86 10.58 -11.99 5.64
N ARG A 87 10.84 -13.26 5.86
CA ARG A 87 12.17 -13.86 5.82
C ARG A 87 12.32 -14.72 4.57
N LEU A 88 13.29 -14.36 3.73
CA LEU A 88 13.68 -15.13 2.55
C LEU A 88 15.13 -15.56 2.70
N ASP A 89 15.37 -16.85 2.92
CA ASP A 89 16.70 -17.44 2.91
C ASP A 89 16.98 -17.94 1.48
N LEU A 90 18.10 -17.54 0.86
CA LEU A 90 18.48 -17.93 -0.50
C LEU A 90 19.79 -18.72 -0.51
N ASP A 91 19.83 -19.79 -1.31
CA ASP A 91 21.07 -20.49 -1.68
C ASP A 91 21.50 -20.03 -3.07
N VAL A 92 22.56 -19.22 -3.13
CA VAL A 92 23.06 -18.60 -4.37
C VAL A 92 24.42 -19.21 -4.70
N SER A 93 24.54 -19.80 -5.89
CA SER A 93 25.81 -20.31 -6.38
C SER A 93 25.89 -20.30 -7.91
N GLY A 94 27.05 -19.89 -8.43
CA GLY A 94 27.30 -19.82 -9.87
C GLY A 94 26.38 -18.83 -10.59
N GLY A 95 26.09 -17.69 -9.96
CA GLY A 95 25.18 -16.67 -10.50
C GLY A 95 23.69 -17.05 -10.57
N GLU A 96 23.26 -18.10 -9.86
CA GLU A 96 21.85 -18.53 -9.83
C GLU A 96 21.38 -18.87 -8.41
N VAL A 97 20.08 -18.66 -8.15
CA VAL A 97 19.40 -19.19 -6.97
C VAL A 97 19.13 -20.69 -7.16
N LYS A 98 19.77 -21.55 -6.35
CA LYS A 98 19.59 -23.01 -6.39
C LYS A 98 18.48 -23.50 -5.48
N GLY A 99 18.15 -22.73 -4.45
CA GLY A 99 17.09 -23.04 -3.52
C GLY A 99 16.72 -21.85 -2.66
N PHE A 100 15.54 -21.89 -2.06
CA PHE A 100 15.10 -20.87 -1.11
C PHE A 100 14.23 -21.45 -0.01
N ARG A 101 14.13 -20.72 1.10
CA ARG A 101 13.09 -20.89 2.12
C ARG A 101 12.43 -19.55 2.36
N HIS A 102 11.11 -19.57 2.48
CA HIS A 102 10.30 -18.38 2.71
C HIS A 102 9.46 -18.53 3.98
N LYS A 103 9.34 -17.45 4.75
CA LYS A 103 8.39 -17.33 5.84
C LYS A 103 7.83 -15.92 5.91
N LEU A 104 6.51 -15.80 5.87
CA LEU A 104 5.80 -14.58 6.25
C LEU A 104 5.54 -14.65 7.75
N ILE A 105 6.25 -13.84 8.53
CA ILE A 105 6.22 -13.88 10.00
C ILE A 105 5.23 -12.83 10.49
N PRO A 106 4.09 -13.20 11.11
CA PRO A 106 3.16 -12.24 11.68
C PRO A 106 3.78 -11.54 12.90
N ILE A 107 3.57 -10.22 13.01
CA ILE A 107 3.97 -9.43 14.18
C ILE A 107 2.77 -9.35 15.12
N PHE A 108 2.86 -10.08 16.24
CA PHE A 108 1.90 -10.04 17.34
C PHE A 108 2.54 -9.33 18.54
N SER A 109 2.10 -8.11 18.84
CA SER A 109 2.69 -7.25 19.89
C SER A 109 2.47 -7.78 21.31
N ASP A 110 1.50 -8.66 21.51
CA ASP A 110 1.23 -9.38 22.75
C ASP A 110 2.14 -10.61 22.94
N VAL A 111 2.84 -11.05 21.89
CA VAL A 111 3.76 -12.21 21.92
C VAL A 111 5.22 -11.79 21.76
N ILE A 112 5.50 -10.75 20.99
CA ILE A 112 6.85 -10.27 20.69
C ILE A 112 7.18 -9.10 21.61
N ALA A 113 8.18 -9.28 22.48
CA ALA A 113 8.67 -8.21 23.34
C ALA A 113 9.19 -7.02 22.50
N PRO A 114 8.71 -5.78 22.73
CA PRO A 114 9.25 -4.60 22.08
C PRO A 114 10.73 -4.41 22.40
N ASP A 115 11.49 -3.93 21.43
CA ASP A 115 12.85 -3.46 21.68
C ASP A 115 12.80 -2.22 22.60
N PRO A 116 13.51 -2.22 23.74
CA PRO A 116 13.39 -1.16 24.73
C PRO A 116 13.91 0.19 24.24
N GLU A 117 14.95 0.21 23.39
CA GLU A 117 15.49 1.45 22.84
C GLU A 117 14.52 2.07 21.82
N MET A 118 13.93 1.25 20.95
CA MET A 118 12.93 1.70 19.99
C MET A 118 11.63 2.13 20.67
N ALA A 119 11.17 1.40 21.68
CA ALA A 119 9.98 1.78 22.46
C ALA A 119 10.18 3.14 23.13
N ALA A 120 11.30 3.35 23.80
CA ALA A 120 11.64 4.64 24.41
C ALA A 120 11.71 5.77 23.35
N LYS A 121 12.20 5.47 22.14
CA LYS A 121 12.25 6.45 21.06
C LYS A 121 10.87 6.82 20.53
N ILE A 122 9.97 5.83 20.39
CA ILE A 122 8.58 6.07 19.98
C ILE A 122 7.87 6.92 21.03
N ASP A 123 8.03 6.59 22.31
CA ASP A 123 7.44 7.35 23.43
C ASP A 123 7.95 8.80 23.43
N GLU A 124 9.25 9.02 23.25
CA GLU A 124 9.86 10.35 23.15
C GLU A 124 9.24 11.18 22.00
N VAL A 125 9.10 10.58 20.82
CA VAL A 125 8.54 11.27 19.63
C VAL A 125 7.05 11.56 19.79
N ARG A 126 6.31 10.68 20.45
CA ARG A 126 4.86 10.80 20.64
C ARG A 126 4.46 11.70 21.81
N ALA A 127 5.31 11.83 22.83
CA ALA A 127 5.00 12.56 24.06
C ALA A 127 4.37 13.96 23.85
N PRO A 128 4.80 14.79 22.88
CA PRO A 128 4.16 16.09 22.64
C PRO A 128 2.72 16.03 22.12
N TYR A 129 2.31 14.90 21.51
CA TYR A 129 1.05 14.74 20.79
C TYR A 129 0.09 13.75 21.47
N GLU A 130 0.55 13.02 22.48
CA GLU A 130 -0.18 11.90 23.08
C GLU A 130 -1.58 12.29 23.55
N ALA A 131 -1.71 13.44 24.23
CA ALA A 131 -3.02 13.91 24.71
C ALA A 131 -3.99 14.27 23.57
N GLU A 132 -3.47 14.81 22.46
CA GLU A 132 -4.27 15.12 21.28
C GLU A 132 -4.69 13.82 20.57
N MET A 133 -3.74 12.92 20.33
CA MET A 133 -3.98 11.63 19.66
C MET A 133 -4.97 10.75 20.42
N ALA A 134 -4.89 10.73 21.76
CA ALA A 134 -5.74 9.91 22.63
C ALA A 134 -7.15 10.48 22.88
N GLU A 135 -7.50 11.63 22.31
CA GLU A 135 -8.85 12.20 22.46
C GLU A 135 -9.89 11.25 21.86
N VAL A 136 -10.82 10.79 22.70
CA VAL A 136 -11.94 9.94 22.29
C VAL A 136 -13.03 10.80 21.66
N LEU A 137 -13.31 10.53 20.38
CA LEU A 137 -14.30 11.24 19.56
C LEU A 137 -15.64 10.49 19.51
N GLY A 138 -15.62 9.18 19.76
CA GLY A 138 -16.81 8.34 19.71
C GLY A 138 -16.50 6.88 20.01
N ARG A 139 -17.46 6.01 19.69
CA ARG A 139 -17.35 4.56 19.85
C ARG A 139 -18.01 3.89 18.66
N THR A 140 -17.41 2.81 18.16
CA THR A 140 -17.97 2.05 17.05
C THR A 140 -19.08 1.12 17.54
N ASP A 141 -20.17 1.01 16.77
CA ASP A 141 -21.18 -0.06 16.98
C ASP A 141 -20.87 -1.30 16.13
N SER A 142 -20.13 -1.13 15.04
CA SER A 142 -19.79 -2.16 14.06
C SER A 142 -18.31 -2.10 13.67
N LEU A 143 -17.87 -3.05 12.85
CA LEU A 143 -16.51 -3.08 12.34
C LEU A 143 -16.28 -1.89 11.39
N LEU A 144 -15.27 -1.07 11.64
CA LEU A 144 -14.84 -0.02 10.71
C LEU A 144 -13.55 -0.46 10.01
N TYR A 145 -13.63 -0.75 8.72
CA TYR A 145 -12.49 -1.09 7.88
C TYR A 145 -12.44 -0.21 6.63
N ARG A 146 -11.24 -0.04 6.07
CA ARG A 146 -11.02 0.83 4.90
C ARG A 146 -10.79 0.06 3.60
N ARG A 147 -9.94 -0.97 3.64
CA ARG A 147 -9.52 -1.70 2.43
C ARG A 147 -10.69 -2.45 1.80
N GLY A 148 -10.96 -2.14 0.53
CA GLY A 148 -11.91 -2.84 -0.34
C GLY A 148 -11.92 -2.22 -1.74
N ASN A 149 -12.28 -3.00 -2.77
CA ASN A 149 -12.31 -2.50 -4.15
C ASN A 149 -13.53 -1.60 -4.45
N PHE A 150 -14.59 -1.69 -3.65
CA PHE A 150 -15.82 -0.93 -3.85
C PHE A 150 -16.20 -0.09 -2.63
N ASN A 151 -16.01 -0.63 -1.42
CA ASN A 151 -16.40 0.06 -0.20
C ASN A 151 -15.62 -0.44 1.04
N GLY A 152 -15.55 0.43 2.05
CA GLY A 152 -15.15 0.16 3.42
C GLY A 152 -16.01 0.96 4.41
N THR A 153 -16.44 0.33 5.50
CA THR A 153 -17.35 0.97 6.48
C THR A 153 -16.73 2.17 7.19
N PHE A 154 -15.40 2.29 7.22
CA PHE A 154 -14.74 3.50 7.70
C PHE A 154 -14.96 4.66 6.72
N ASP A 155 -14.88 4.41 5.41
CA ASP A 155 -15.15 5.42 4.38
C ASP A 155 -16.64 5.81 4.32
N ASP A 156 -17.56 4.87 4.57
CA ASP A 156 -18.99 5.18 4.71
C ASP A 156 -19.21 6.23 5.81
N MET A 157 -18.57 6.05 6.97
CA MET A 157 -18.64 6.98 8.09
C MET A 157 -18.06 8.36 7.74
N LEU A 158 -16.91 8.41 7.04
CA LEU A 158 -16.33 9.68 6.57
C LEU A 158 -17.23 10.37 5.53
N CYS A 159 -17.78 9.62 4.58
CA CYS A 159 -18.69 10.15 3.57
C CYS A 159 -19.98 10.69 4.18
N GLN A 160 -20.55 9.99 5.17
CA GLN A 160 -21.72 10.46 5.88
C GLN A 160 -21.45 11.77 6.63
N ALA A 161 -20.32 11.87 7.33
CA ALA A 161 -19.92 13.11 7.99
C ALA A 161 -19.74 14.26 6.99
N MET A 162 -19.16 14.00 5.81
CA MET A 162 -19.03 15.01 4.75
C MET A 162 -20.40 15.47 4.21
N ILE A 163 -21.34 14.55 4.02
CA ILE A 163 -22.72 14.85 3.57
C ILE A 163 -23.42 15.74 4.60
N GLU A 164 -23.36 15.38 5.87
CA GLU A 164 -24.02 16.11 6.97
C GLU A 164 -23.40 17.50 7.18
N GLU A 165 -22.07 17.59 7.28
CA GLU A 165 -21.35 18.82 7.60
C GLU A 165 -21.20 19.80 6.43
N ARG A 166 -21.49 19.34 5.20
CA ARG A 166 -21.36 20.16 3.98
C ARG A 166 -22.64 20.24 3.17
N GLU A 167 -23.74 19.65 3.64
CA GLU A 167 -25.04 19.63 2.95
C GLU A 167 -24.89 19.18 1.48
N ALA A 168 -24.18 18.07 1.26
CA ALA A 168 -23.94 17.53 -0.07
C ALA A 168 -24.89 16.35 -0.36
N ASP A 169 -25.30 16.18 -1.62
CA ASP A 169 -26.14 15.04 -2.00
C ASP A 169 -25.33 13.74 -2.15
N ILE A 170 -24.04 13.87 -2.48
CA ILE A 170 -23.10 12.76 -2.74
C ILE A 170 -21.73 13.16 -2.17
N ALA A 171 -21.07 12.20 -1.51
CA ALA A 171 -19.69 12.33 -1.08
C ALA A 171 -18.82 11.24 -1.72
N LEU A 172 -17.58 11.60 -2.06
CA LEU A 172 -16.59 10.69 -2.61
C LEU A 172 -15.39 10.66 -1.67
N SER A 173 -15.02 9.47 -1.19
CA SER A 173 -13.80 9.25 -0.43
C SER A 173 -12.74 8.60 -1.33
N PRO A 174 -11.46 8.98 -1.25
CA PRO A 174 -10.40 8.27 -1.93
C PRO A 174 -10.23 6.86 -1.37
N GLY A 175 -10.27 5.86 -2.24
CA GLY A 175 -10.11 4.43 -1.91
C GLY A 175 -8.66 4.04 -1.57
N PHE A 176 -8.09 4.65 -0.55
CA PHE A 176 -6.74 4.33 -0.08
C PHE A 176 -6.65 2.95 0.59
N ARG A 177 -5.51 2.29 0.41
CA ARG A 177 -5.23 0.97 1.02
C ARG A 177 -4.66 1.04 2.43
N TRP A 178 -4.23 2.22 2.89
CA TRP A 178 -3.66 2.42 4.23
C TRP A 178 -4.76 2.75 5.24
N GLY A 179 -4.50 2.42 6.51
CA GLY A 179 -5.44 2.62 7.62
C GLY A 179 -5.70 1.31 8.40
N PRO A 180 -5.83 1.40 9.73
CA PRO A 180 -6.17 0.28 10.59
C PRO A 180 -7.68 -0.05 10.52
N THR A 181 -8.09 -1.04 11.32
CA THR A 181 -9.48 -1.45 11.48
C THR A 181 -9.88 -1.26 12.93
N LEU A 182 -11.07 -0.72 13.17
CA LEU A 182 -11.65 -0.62 14.51
C LEU A 182 -12.69 -1.72 14.72
N LEU A 183 -12.56 -2.43 15.83
CA LEU A 183 -13.49 -3.49 16.21
C LEU A 183 -14.79 -2.90 16.78
N PRO A 184 -15.93 -3.63 16.73
CA PRO A 184 -17.15 -3.21 17.39
C PRO A 184 -16.94 -2.91 18.88
N GLY A 185 -17.45 -1.76 19.33
CA GLY A 185 -17.32 -1.29 20.70
C GLY A 185 -15.96 -0.69 21.03
N GLN A 186 -15.05 -0.52 20.08
CA GLN A 186 -13.79 0.19 20.30
C GLN A 186 -14.04 1.71 20.32
N GLU A 187 -13.31 2.44 21.14
CA GLU A 187 -13.28 3.91 21.08
C GLU A 187 -12.69 4.35 19.75
N ILE A 188 -13.26 5.40 19.16
CA ILE A 188 -12.71 6.09 18.00
C ILE A 188 -11.92 7.26 18.55
N THR A 189 -10.60 7.21 18.42
CA THR A 189 -9.72 8.29 18.84
C THR A 189 -9.42 9.26 17.70
N ARG A 190 -8.86 10.43 18.03
CA ARG A 190 -8.34 11.36 17.02
C ARG A 190 -7.23 10.71 16.18
N GLU A 191 -6.39 9.87 16.79
CA GLU A 191 -5.38 9.09 16.07
C GLU A 191 -6.00 8.16 15.02
N ASP A 192 -7.13 7.52 15.31
CA ASP A 192 -7.80 6.65 14.34
C ASP A 192 -8.32 7.43 13.12
N VAL A 193 -8.80 8.65 13.33
CA VAL A 193 -9.21 9.55 12.24
C VAL A 193 -7.99 9.96 11.41
N PHE A 194 -6.88 10.34 12.03
CA PHE A 194 -5.63 10.64 11.32
C PHE A 194 -5.12 9.43 10.54
N ASN A 195 -5.11 8.25 11.15
CA ASN A 195 -4.74 6.99 10.50
C ASN A 195 -5.59 6.65 9.28
N GLY A 196 -6.78 7.25 9.11
CA GLY A 196 -7.58 7.16 7.89
C GLY A 196 -7.53 8.39 6.97
N THR A 197 -6.97 9.53 7.40
CA THR A 197 -7.09 10.81 6.68
C THR A 197 -5.81 11.66 6.58
N SER A 198 -4.66 11.17 7.06
CA SER A 198 -3.34 11.83 7.05
C SER A 198 -2.73 12.05 5.64
N MET A 199 -3.38 12.88 4.84
CA MET A 199 -2.82 13.45 3.62
C MET A 199 -2.18 14.81 3.92
N THR A 200 -1.13 15.17 3.19
CA THR A 200 -0.55 16.52 3.24
C THR A 200 -1.46 17.59 2.61
N TYR A 201 -2.53 17.16 1.93
CA TYR A 201 -3.58 17.98 1.33
C TYR A 201 -4.98 17.57 1.85
N PRO A 202 -5.24 17.64 3.17
CA PRO A 202 -6.43 17.02 3.77
C PRO A 202 -7.73 17.84 3.59
N ALA A 203 -7.70 18.89 2.76
CA ALA A 203 -8.84 19.77 2.58
C ALA A 203 -10.00 19.04 1.87
N VAL A 204 -11.20 19.17 2.45
CA VAL A 204 -12.45 18.68 1.86
C VAL A 204 -13.08 19.78 1.02
N TYR A 205 -13.43 19.48 -0.23
CA TYR A 205 -14.03 20.42 -1.16
C TYR A 205 -15.47 20.06 -1.47
N ARG A 206 -16.34 21.08 -1.54
CA ARG A 206 -17.73 20.97 -2.02
C ARG A 206 -17.86 21.70 -3.35
N SER A 207 -18.39 21.04 -4.36
CA SER A 207 -18.65 21.62 -5.68
C SER A 207 -19.92 21.03 -6.29
N THR A 208 -20.54 21.76 -7.21
CA THR A 208 -21.64 21.24 -8.03
C THR A 208 -21.09 20.45 -9.20
N MET A 209 -21.70 19.31 -9.52
CA MET A 209 -21.31 18.43 -10.62
C MET A 209 -22.56 17.91 -11.33
N SER A 210 -22.52 17.79 -12.67
CA SER A 210 -23.60 17.14 -13.41
C SER A 210 -23.59 15.63 -13.17
N GLY A 211 -24.75 14.98 -13.25
CA GLY A 211 -24.82 13.52 -13.18
C GLY A 211 -24.00 12.83 -14.28
N GLU A 212 -23.88 13.46 -15.45
CA GLU A 212 -23.01 12.99 -16.54
C GLU A 212 -21.53 13.00 -16.13
N MET A 213 -21.04 14.09 -15.53
CA MET A 213 -19.65 14.18 -15.08
C MET A 213 -19.38 13.17 -13.96
N LEU A 214 -20.31 12.99 -13.02
CA LEU A 214 -20.16 11.98 -11.98
C LEU A 214 -20.05 10.57 -12.57
N LYS A 215 -20.88 10.24 -13.57
CA LYS A 215 -20.79 8.97 -14.28
C LYS A 215 -19.43 8.80 -14.94
N ILE A 216 -18.93 9.82 -15.64
CA ILE A 216 -17.63 9.78 -16.31
C ILE A 216 -16.51 9.49 -15.32
N ILE A 217 -16.51 10.12 -14.14
CA ILE A 217 -15.51 9.87 -13.09
C ILE A 217 -15.57 8.41 -12.63
N LEU A 218 -16.76 7.87 -12.38
CA LEU A 218 -16.90 6.47 -11.93
C LEU A 218 -16.45 5.47 -12.99
N GLU A 219 -16.76 5.72 -14.26
CA GLU A 219 -16.31 4.87 -15.39
C GLU A 219 -14.79 4.95 -15.56
N ASP A 220 -14.18 6.14 -15.45
CA ASP A 220 -12.72 6.31 -15.53
C ASP A 220 -11.99 5.58 -14.40
N VAL A 221 -12.52 5.63 -13.18
CA VAL A 221 -12.01 4.86 -12.03
C VAL A 221 -12.15 3.35 -12.30
N ALA A 222 -13.28 2.90 -12.84
CA ALA A 222 -13.50 1.49 -13.16
C ALA A 222 -12.56 0.98 -14.27
N ASP A 223 -12.40 1.75 -15.35
CA ASP A 223 -11.48 1.44 -16.45
C ASP A 223 -10.03 1.35 -15.97
N ASN A 224 -9.66 2.17 -14.98
CA ASN A 224 -8.35 2.09 -14.35
C ASN A 224 -8.19 0.84 -13.47
N LEU A 225 -9.09 0.70 -12.50
CA LEU A 225 -9.05 -0.35 -11.48
C LEU A 225 -9.14 -1.75 -12.11
N PHE A 226 -9.98 -1.90 -13.12
CA PHE A 226 -10.25 -3.18 -13.75
C PHE A 226 -9.52 -3.37 -15.07
N ASN A 227 -8.58 -2.48 -15.42
CA ASN A 227 -7.81 -2.59 -16.65
C ASN A 227 -7.21 -4.01 -16.81
N PRO A 228 -7.33 -4.65 -17.99
CA PRO A 228 -6.71 -5.95 -18.23
C PRO A 228 -5.18 -5.88 -18.28
N ASP A 229 -4.61 -4.69 -18.53
CA ASP A 229 -3.19 -4.45 -18.57
C ASP A 229 -2.69 -3.85 -17.24
N PRO A 230 -1.86 -4.58 -16.46
CA PRO A 230 -1.30 -4.10 -15.19
C PRO A 230 -0.54 -2.77 -15.26
N TYR A 231 0.10 -2.44 -16.39
CA TYR A 231 0.83 -1.17 -16.51
C TYR A 231 -0.07 0.06 -16.55
N TYR A 232 -1.38 -0.13 -16.74
CA TYR A 232 -2.37 0.94 -16.69
C TYR A 232 -3.20 0.93 -15.39
N GLN A 233 -2.94 -0.01 -14.47
CA GLN A 233 -3.58 -0.03 -13.16
C GLN A 233 -2.84 0.89 -12.20
N HIS A 234 -3.57 1.79 -11.53
CA HIS A 234 -3.02 2.68 -10.51
C HIS A 234 -3.63 2.45 -9.11
N GLY A 235 -4.69 1.64 -9.00
CA GLY A 235 -5.48 1.42 -7.77
C GLY A 235 -5.95 -0.02 -7.60
N GLY A 236 -6.57 -0.32 -6.45
CA GLY A 236 -7.18 -1.62 -6.14
C GLY A 236 -6.29 -2.73 -5.62
N ASP A 237 -6.91 -3.80 -5.15
CA ASP A 237 -6.19 -5.00 -4.71
C ASP A 237 -5.79 -5.90 -5.88
N MET A 238 -4.80 -6.76 -5.65
CA MET A 238 -4.37 -7.78 -6.62
C MET A 238 -5.55 -8.58 -7.16
N LYS A 239 -5.51 -8.89 -8.47
CA LYS A 239 -6.44 -9.83 -9.13
C LYS A 239 -6.02 -11.29 -9.00
#